data_AF-A0A921LN30-F1
#
_entry.id   AF-A0A921LN30-F1
#
_cell.length_a   1.000
_cell.length_b   1.000
_cell.length_c   1.000
_cell.angle_alpha   90.00
_cell.angle_beta   90.00
_cell.angle_gamma   90.00
#
_symmetry.space_group_name_H-M   'P 1'
#
loop_
_entity.id
_entity.type
_entity.pdbx_description
1 polymer ?
#
loop_
_entity_poly.entity_id
_entity_poly.type
_entity_poly.pdbx_seq_one_letter_code
_entity_poly.pdbx_strand_id
1 'polypeptide(L)'
;ADGKLDAYVGKTLKVGIRPEDIKDDEEFLAKHPNSHINAEVEVSELMGAEIYLYLTYQGQNLMARVAPTSKSRRGDKIVVAMDTNKIHLFDPETEKTLLN
;
A
#
# COMPACT_ATOMS: atom_id res chain seq x y z
N ALA A 1 18.06 -8.33 12.21
CA ALA A 1 17.09 -9.15 11.45
C ALA A 1 17.43 -10.60 11.73
N ASP A 2 16.63 -11.24 12.56
CA ASP A 2 16.75 -12.68 12.86
C ASP A 2 16.42 -13.46 11.58
N GLY A 3 17.27 -14.41 11.16
CA GLY A 3 17.21 -15.17 9.89
C GLY A 3 15.95 -15.99 9.59
N LYS A 4 14.81 -15.63 10.17
CA LYS A 4 13.48 -16.19 9.90
C LYS A 4 13.01 -15.92 8.47
N LEU A 5 13.46 -14.83 7.84
CA LEU A 5 13.06 -14.48 6.46
C LEU A 5 13.78 -15.31 5.39
N ASP A 6 14.96 -15.87 5.70
CA ASP A 6 15.74 -16.68 4.75
C ASP A 6 14.96 -17.92 4.29
N ALA A 7 14.14 -18.49 5.18
CA ALA A 7 13.27 -19.64 4.88
C ALA A 7 12.09 -19.31 3.94
N TYR A 8 11.84 -18.03 3.69
CA TYR A 8 10.75 -17.53 2.84
C TYR A 8 11.24 -16.85 1.55
N VAL A 9 12.56 -16.81 1.31
CA VAL A 9 13.10 -16.34 0.03
C VAL A 9 12.56 -17.21 -1.10
N GLY A 10 11.87 -16.58 -2.06
CA GLY A 10 11.24 -17.27 -3.20
C GLY A 10 9.86 -17.89 -2.90
N LYS A 11 9.33 -17.75 -1.68
CA LYS A 11 7.96 -18.16 -1.34
C LYS A 11 7.00 -16.97 -1.39
N THR A 12 5.73 -17.27 -1.66
CA THR A 12 4.67 -16.28 -1.54
C THR A 12 4.43 -15.95 -0.07
N LEU A 13 4.36 -14.65 0.25
CA LEU A 13 4.03 -14.15 1.59
C LEU A 13 2.79 -13.28 1.52
N LYS A 14 2.07 -13.18 2.64
CA LYS A 14 1.02 -12.17 2.80
C LYS A 14 1.67 -10.88 3.30
N VAL A 15 1.43 -9.79 2.59
CA VAL A 15 1.93 -8.45 2.93
C VAL A 15 0.75 -7.61 3.40
N GLY A 16 0.87 -7.02 4.59
CA GLY A 16 -0.08 -6.07 5.12
C GLY A 16 0.56 -4.68 5.21
N ILE A 17 -0.15 -3.67 4.73
CA ILE A 17 0.16 -2.26 4.98
C ILE A 17 -1.11 -1.57 5.46
N ARG A 18 -0.96 -0.55 6.32
CA ARG A 18 -2.10 0.25 6.72
C ARG A 18 -2.46 1.27 5.63
N PRO A 19 -3.74 1.57 5.40
CA PRO A 19 -4.16 2.54 4.40
C PRO A 19 -3.50 3.92 4.54
N GLU A 20 -3.22 4.36 5.77
CA GLU A 20 -2.55 5.63 6.08
C GLU A 20 -1.07 5.70 5.69
N ASP A 21 -0.43 4.55 5.50
CA ASP A 21 0.97 4.43 5.08
C ASP A 21 1.10 4.30 3.55
N ILE A 22 -0.01 4.45 2.82
CA ILE A 22 -0.08 4.54 1.35
C ILE A 22 -0.43 5.97 0.95
N LYS A 23 0.42 6.62 0.17
CA LYS A 23 0.23 8.01 -0.24
C LYS A 23 0.48 8.25 -1.72
N ASP A 24 -0.24 9.21 -2.28
CA ASP A 24 -0.14 9.67 -3.67
C ASP A 24 0.54 11.04 -3.79
N ASP A 25 1.13 11.56 -2.71
CA ASP A 25 1.76 12.86 -2.71
C ASP A 25 3.16 12.84 -3.34
N GLU A 26 3.49 13.88 -4.12
CA GLU A 26 4.73 13.95 -4.89
C GLU A 26 5.98 13.88 -3.98
N GLU A 27 5.93 14.48 -2.79
CA GLU A 27 7.04 14.48 -1.85
C GLU A 27 7.31 13.06 -1.31
N PHE A 28 6.25 12.32 -0.97
CA PHE A 28 6.33 10.96 -0.47
C PHE A 28 6.71 9.97 -1.56
N LEU A 29 6.20 10.15 -2.79
CA LEU A 29 6.65 9.41 -3.97
C LEU A 29 8.16 9.61 -4.20
N ALA A 30 8.65 10.85 -4.12
CA ALA A 30 10.07 11.15 -4.28
C ALA A 30 10.94 10.55 -3.16
N LYS A 31 10.43 10.49 -1.92
CA LYS A 31 11.12 9.86 -0.78
C LYS A 31 11.15 8.33 -0.88
N HIS A 32 10.19 7.72 -1.56
CA HIS A 32 10.05 6.27 -1.67
C HIS A 32 10.06 5.77 -3.13
N PRO A 33 11.15 5.97 -3.89
CA PRO A 33 11.20 5.63 -5.31
C PRO A 33 11.08 4.13 -5.61
N ASN A 34 11.33 3.27 -4.61
CA ASN A 34 11.35 1.81 -4.78
C ASN A 34 10.03 1.12 -4.40
N SER A 35 9.01 1.88 -3.94
CA SER A 35 7.74 1.31 -3.47
C SER A 35 6.53 1.88 -4.21
N HIS A 36 6.74 2.29 -5.46
CA HIS A 36 5.67 2.78 -6.34
C HIS A 36 4.84 1.61 -6.86
N ILE A 37 3.52 1.75 -6.73
CA ILE A 37 2.55 0.84 -7.34
C ILE A 37 1.61 1.65 -8.23
N ASN A 38 1.33 1.10 -9.41
CA ASN A 38 0.38 1.67 -10.36
C ASN A 38 -0.99 1.04 -10.11
N ALA A 39 -1.92 1.77 -9.52
CA ALA A 39 -3.24 1.26 -9.19
C ALA A 39 -4.35 2.08 -9.86
N GLU A 40 -5.48 1.43 -10.10
CA GLU A 40 -6.68 2.08 -10.65
C GLU A 40 -7.62 2.47 -9.52
N VAL A 41 -8.16 3.70 -9.56
CA VAL A 41 -9.09 4.19 -8.55
C VAL A 41 -10.50 3.72 -8.89
N GLU A 42 -11.03 2.79 -8.10
CA GLU A 42 -12.42 2.33 -8.21
C GLU A 42 -13.41 3.33 -7.59
N VAL A 43 -13.07 3.86 -6.42
CA VAL A 43 -13.91 4.81 -5.67
C VAL A 43 -13.01 5.81 -4.96
N SER A 44 -13.44 7.08 -4.94
CA SER A 44 -12.82 8.15 -4.17
C SER A 44 -13.87 8.73 -3.22
N GLU A 45 -13.68 8.53 -1.92
CA GLU A 45 -14.61 8.95 -0.87
C GLU A 45 -13.99 10.10 -0.06
N LEU A 46 -14.56 11.30 -0.17
CA LEU A 46 -14.14 12.46 0.60
C LEU A 46 -14.77 12.42 2.00
N MET A 47 -13.95 12.19 3.02
CA MET A 47 -14.36 12.17 4.45
C MET A 47 -14.07 13.51 5.16
N GLY A 48 -14.03 14.60 4.39
CA GLY A 48 -13.76 15.95 4.88
C GLY A 48 -12.26 16.23 4.99
N ALA A 49 -11.62 15.73 6.04
CA ALA A 49 -10.20 15.99 6.31
C ALA A 49 -9.25 15.06 5.55
N GLU A 50 -9.75 13.96 5.00
CA GLU A 50 -9.00 12.93 4.28
C GLU A 50 -9.85 12.36 3.14
N ILE A 51 -9.20 11.75 2.16
CA ILE A 51 -9.86 11.01 1.08
C ILE A 51 -9.49 9.53 1.20
N TYR A 52 -10.50 8.67 1.16
CA TYR A 52 -10.33 7.23 1.05
C TYR A 52 -10.38 6.84 -0.42
N LEU A 53 -9.28 6.31 -0.93
CA LEU A 53 -9.18 5.78 -2.27
C LEU A 53 -9.31 4.26 -2.20
N TYR A 54 -10.33 3.73 -2.85
CA TYR A 54 -10.43 2.31 -3.15
C TYR A 54 -9.70 2.07 -4.45
N LEU A 55 -8.65 1.26 -4.37
CA LEU A 55 -7.71 1.03 -5.45
C LEU A 55 -7.77 -0.44 -5.89
N THR A 56 -7.55 -0.68 -7.17
CA THR A 56 -7.35 -2.03 -7.70
C THR A 56 -5.96 -2.12 -8.32
N TYR A 57 -5.19 -3.12 -7.88
CA TYR A 57 -3.86 -3.44 -8.40
C TYR A 57 -3.80 -4.93 -8.74
N GLN A 58 -3.55 -5.26 -10.01
CA GLN A 58 -3.41 -6.66 -10.47
C GLN A 58 -4.58 -7.58 -10.03
N GLY A 59 -5.80 -7.04 -9.98
CA GLY A 59 -7.00 -7.75 -9.52
C GLY A 59 -7.16 -7.87 -8.00
N GLN A 60 -6.27 -7.28 -7.21
CA GLN A 60 -6.38 -7.15 -5.76
C GLN A 60 -6.96 -5.78 -5.39
N ASN A 61 -7.82 -5.75 -4.38
CA ASN A 61 -8.38 -4.51 -3.86
C ASN A 61 -7.51 -3.99 -2.71
N LEU A 62 -7.21 -2.70 -2.75
CA LEU A 62 -6.46 -1.97 -1.73
C LEU A 62 -7.23 -0.73 -1.32
N MET A 63 -6.89 -0.20 -0.16
CA MET A 63 -7.41 1.06 0.34
C MET A 63 -6.23 1.95 0.71
N ALA A 64 -6.26 3.18 0.24
CA ALA A 64 -5.29 4.21 0.60
C ALA A 64 -6.02 5.39 1.25
N ARG A 65 -5.40 5.98 2.27
CA ARG A 65 -5.91 7.16 2.95
C ARG A 65 -5.00 8.33 2.67
N VAL A 66 -5.46 9.24 1.83
CA VAL A 66 -4.65 10.33 1.27
C VAL A 66 -5.14 11.70 1.74
N ALA A 67 -4.29 12.70 1.55
CA ALA A 67 -4.62 14.08 1.88
C ALA A 67 -5.81 14.59 1.04
N PRO A 68 -6.61 15.53 1.56
CA PRO A 68 -7.78 16.06 0.85
C PRO A 68 -7.40 16.90 -0.38
N THR A 69 -6.13 17.22 -0.55
CA THR A 69 -5.55 17.87 -1.72
C THR A 69 -5.32 16.91 -2.90
N SER A 70 -5.50 15.59 -2.69
CA SER A 70 -5.41 14.60 -3.75
C SER A 70 -6.42 14.92 -4.86
N LYS A 71 -5.97 14.81 -6.11
CA LYS A 71 -6.79 15.03 -7.30
C LYS A 71 -7.34 13.73 -7.88
N SER A 72 -7.09 12.61 -7.22
CA SER A 72 -7.43 11.26 -7.67
C SER A 72 -8.94 11.05 -7.75
N ARG A 73 -9.43 10.67 -8.93
CA ARG A 73 -10.85 10.43 -9.21
C ARG A 73 -11.07 8.99 -9.65
N ARG A 74 -12.32 8.53 -9.52
CA ARG A 74 -12.75 7.24 -10.04
C ARG A 74 -12.39 7.09 -11.53
N GLY A 75 -11.75 5.98 -11.87
CA GLY A 75 -11.26 5.64 -13.21
C GLY A 75 -9.83 6.10 -13.49
N ASP A 76 -9.21 6.89 -12.60
CA ASP A 76 -7.82 7.32 -12.78
C ASP A 76 -6.85 6.17 -12.49
N LYS A 77 -5.77 6.12 -13.28
CA LYS A 77 -4.60 5.29 -12.97
C LYS A 77 -3.58 6.17 -12.29
N ILE A 78 -3.37 5.92 -11.00
CA ILE A 78 -2.49 6.72 -10.15
C ILE A 78 -1.28 5.90 -9.73
N VAL A 79 -0.18 6.62 -9.45
CA VAL A 79 0.99 6.05 -8.79
C VAL A 79 0.87 6.38 -7.31
N VAL A 80 0.89 5.34 -6.47
CA VAL A 80 0.98 5.52 -5.01
C VAL A 80 2.26 4.89 -4.51
N ALA A 81 2.84 5.49 -3.47
CA ALA A 81 3.97 4.94 -2.74
C ALA A 81 3.51 4.34 -1.41
N MET A 82 4.22 3.31 -0.97
CA MET A 82 4.02 2.63 0.31
C MET A 82 5.25 2.87 1.21
N ASP A 83 5.06 3.13 2.51
CA ASP A 83 6.19 3.12 3.45
C ASP A 83 6.65 1.67 3.70
N THR A 84 7.82 1.32 3.16
CA THR A 84 8.40 -0.03 3.32
C THR A 84 8.79 -0.36 4.76
N ASN A 85 8.99 0.66 5.61
CA ASN A 85 9.32 0.46 7.03
C ASN A 85 8.09 0.14 7.87
N LYS A 86 6.89 0.31 7.32
CA LYS A 86 5.59 0.04 7.98
C LYS A 86 4.89 -1.17 7.40
N ILE A 87 5.60 -1.94 6.58
CA ILE A 87 5.07 -3.17 6.01
C ILE A 87 5.13 -4.28 7.07
N HIS A 88 4.02 -4.97 7.21
CA HIS A 88 3.90 -6.17 8.01
C HIS A 88 3.92 -7.40 7.11
N LEU A 89 4.75 -8.38 7.45
CA LEU A 89 4.83 -9.65 6.72
C LEU A 89 4.18 -10.75 7.53
N PHE A 90 3.36 -11.57 6.88
CA PHE A 90 2.65 -12.69 7.48
C PHE A 90 2.90 -13.97 6.70
N ASP A 91 3.04 -15.06 7.44
CA ASP A 91 3.08 -16.40 6.87
C ASP A 91 1.68 -16.76 6.32
N PRO A 92 1.55 -17.18 5.04
CA PRO A 92 0.25 -17.45 4.44
C PRO A 92 -0.48 -18.65 5.03
N GLU A 93 0.24 -19.63 5.58
CA GLU A 93 -0.32 -20.87 6.14
C GLU A 93 -0.67 -20.71 7.62
N THR A 94 0.23 -20.09 8.39
CA THR A 94 0.08 -20.01 9.85
C THR A 94 -0.48 -18.68 10.34
N GLU A 95 -0.58 -17.67 9.45
CA GLU A 95 -1.00 -16.29 9.73
C GLU A 95 -0.16 -15.59 10.81
N LYS A 96 0.98 -16.17 11.19
CA LYS A 96 1.90 -15.57 12.15
C LYS A 96 2.63 -14.40 11.53
N THR A 97 2.79 -13.34 12.31
CA THR A 97 3.61 -12.18 11.96
C THR A 97 5.09 -12.57 11.89
N LEU A 98 5.69 -12.36 10.73
CA LEU A 98 7.11 -12.56 10.45
C LEU A 98 7.91 -11.26 10.68
N LEU A 99 7.33 -10.12 10.30
CA LEU A 99 7.94 -8.80 10.42
C LEU A 99 6.87 -7.75 10.76
N ASN A 100 7.21 -6.86 11.68
CA ASN A 100 6.40 -5.75 12.17
C ASN A 100 7.16 -4.44 12.10
#